data_AF-A0A699YI58-F1
#
_entry.id   AF-A0A699YI58-F1
#
_cell.length_a   1.000
_cell.length_b   1.000
_cell.length_c   1.000
_cell.angle_alpha   90.00
_cell.angle_beta   90.00
_cell.angle_gamma   90.00
#
_symmetry.space_group_name_H-M   'P 1'
#
loop_
_entity.id
_entity.type
_entity.pdbx_description
1 polymer ?
#
loop_
_entity_poly.entity_id
_entity_poly.type
_entity_poly.pdbx_seq_one_letter_code
_entity_poly.pdbx_strand_id
1 'polypeptide(L)'
;KPLHVYAGKEVARALALGSTDAKDCGSDIIHDLDAAAADRLTAKLQEFRASYDLCGQLTLAELALHDGVAEPSRPLYLAIKGTVYDVSKGSMFYGPEGVYPFAGKECARALALMSTELSDCTADLADLGYTELQNLREWEAKFSFKYPTVRASLSTTDPVLCCVRELQVIEVFNTNTYSVVNVFDNTLQGRSLAVAEADVPEGNGSGVVWDKLGHIVTNYHVLGNVLKSVRDDTAAAGRELRVARVTLVGQDGLQLTFDGILVGVDKARDLAVLRINAAPEELVPVTLGSSEGLRVGQAVYAIGCPFGFDHTLTTGVISGLNREVKSVLGGTIPGCIQTDAAINPGNSGGPLLSSSGALLGLNTAIFTNTGTSV
;
A
#
# COMPACT_ATOMS: atom_id res chain seq x y z
N LYS A 1 4.06 6.20 39.56
CA LYS A 1 5.51 6.29 39.22
C LYS A 1 5.68 7.41 38.20
N PRO A 2 6.82 8.11 38.15
CA PRO A 2 6.89 9.36 37.39
C PRO A 2 6.99 9.05 35.89
N LEU A 3 5.85 9.04 35.21
CA LEU A 3 5.66 8.69 33.80
C LEU A 3 6.37 9.64 32.82
N HIS A 4 6.97 10.73 33.30
CA HIS A 4 7.63 11.73 32.47
C HIS A 4 8.89 11.21 31.77
N VAL A 5 9.49 10.12 32.25
CA VAL A 5 10.70 9.53 31.62
C VAL A 5 10.37 8.83 30.28
N TYR A 6 9.12 8.38 30.13
CA TYR A 6 8.63 7.67 28.95
C TYR A 6 8.04 8.59 27.86
N ALA A 7 7.79 9.86 28.19
CA ALA A 7 7.10 10.78 27.29
C ALA A 7 7.94 11.08 26.03
N GLY A 8 7.39 10.76 24.86
CA GLY A 8 7.99 11.05 23.56
C GLY A 8 9.17 10.15 23.16
N LYS A 9 9.34 9.00 23.81
CA LYS A 9 10.41 8.03 23.49
C LYS A 9 9.81 6.65 23.20
N GLU A 10 10.53 5.85 22.42
CA GLU A 10 10.29 4.40 22.34
C GLU A 10 10.50 3.79 23.74
N VAL A 11 9.66 2.85 24.18
CA VAL A 11 9.73 2.29 25.55
C VAL A 11 9.62 0.77 25.61
N ALA A 12 9.60 0.04 24.49
CA ALA A 12 9.45 -1.41 24.47
C ALA A 12 10.48 -2.11 25.34
N ARG A 13 11.76 -1.72 25.22
CA ARG A 13 12.84 -2.28 26.03
C ARG A 13 12.70 -1.93 27.52
N ALA A 14 12.42 -0.66 27.83
CA ALA A 14 12.19 -0.23 29.21
C ALA A 14 11.01 -0.96 29.86
N LEU A 15 9.93 -1.20 29.12
CA LEU A 15 8.77 -1.95 29.60
C LEU A 15 9.08 -3.43 29.81
N ALA A 16 9.84 -4.05 28.91
CA ALA A 16 10.26 -5.45 29.02
C ALA A 16 11.19 -5.69 30.23
N LEU A 17 12.10 -4.75 30.48
CA LEU A 17 13.04 -4.78 31.61
C LEU A 17 12.43 -4.25 32.93
N GLY A 18 11.27 -3.57 32.87
CA GLY A 18 10.73 -2.84 34.01
C GLY A 18 11.62 -1.66 34.45
N SER A 19 12.42 -1.13 33.53
CA SER A 19 13.42 -0.09 33.76
C SER A 19 12.84 1.32 33.61
N THR A 20 13.40 2.26 34.36
CA THR A 20 13.19 3.71 34.21
C THR A 20 14.48 4.43 33.83
N ASP A 21 15.55 3.69 33.51
CA ASP A 21 16.80 4.30 33.06
C ASP A 21 16.63 4.86 31.65
N ALA A 22 17.16 6.07 31.44
CA ALA A 22 17.07 6.75 30.14
C ALA A 22 17.78 5.98 29.00
N LYS A 23 18.74 5.10 29.33
CA LYS A 23 19.44 4.24 28.36
C LYS A 23 18.54 3.15 27.75
N ASP A 24 17.49 2.75 28.48
CA ASP A 24 16.55 1.71 28.06
C ASP A 24 15.30 2.32 27.39
N CYS A 25 15.21 3.65 27.35
CA CYS A 25 14.15 4.41 26.68
C CYS A 25 14.70 5.02 25.37
N GLY A 26 14.04 4.77 24.24
CA GLY A 26 14.42 5.22 22.90
C GLY A 26 15.06 4.13 22.04
N SER A 27 14.91 2.85 22.41
CA SER A 27 15.45 1.71 21.67
C SER A 27 14.40 0.61 21.53
N ASP A 28 14.06 0.29 20.28
CA ASP A 28 13.20 -0.82 19.85
C ASP A 28 13.91 -2.19 19.83
N ILE A 29 15.21 -2.22 20.17
CA ILE A 29 16.01 -3.44 20.20
C ILE A 29 15.60 -4.29 21.39
N ILE A 30 14.89 -5.38 21.11
CA ILE A 30 14.36 -6.34 22.10
C ILE A 30 14.83 -7.78 21.87
N HIS A 31 15.64 -8.02 20.83
CA HIS A 31 16.07 -9.38 20.45
C HIS A 31 17.07 -10.03 21.41
N ASP A 32 17.75 -9.23 22.24
CA ASP A 32 18.70 -9.66 23.26
C ASP A 32 18.02 -9.92 24.63
N LEU A 33 16.71 -9.73 24.73
CA LEU A 33 15.95 -9.92 25.96
C LEU A 33 15.63 -11.39 26.20
N ASP A 34 15.62 -11.79 27.47
CA ASP A 34 15.25 -13.15 27.86
C ASP A 34 13.73 -13.39 27.71
N ALA A 35 13.33 -14.66 27.73
CA ALA A 35 11.92 -15.06 27.61
C ALA A 35 11.04 -14.40 28.69
N ALA A 36 11.56 -14.22 29.90
CA ALA A 36 10.82 -13.60 30.99
C ALA A 36 10.57 -12.09 30.75
N ALA A 37 11.49 -11.38 30.10
CA ALA A 37 11.33 -10.00 29.67
C ALA A 37 10.34 -9.87 28.51
N ALA A 38 10.36 -10.80 27.56
CA ALA A 38 9.38 -10.86 26.47
C ALA A 38 7.95 -11.13 27.00
N ASP A 39 7.81 -12.02 27.99
CA ASP A 39 6.52 -12.29 28.63
C ASP A 39 5.99 -11.07 29.40
N ARG A 40 6.88 -10.33 30.11
CA ARG A 40 6.52 -9.06 30.76
C ARG A 40 6.05 -8.01 29.75
N LEU A 41 6.76 -7.87 28.63
CA LEU A 41 6.36 -6.96 27.56
C LEU A 41 5.00 -7.35 26.98
N THR A 42 4.78 -8.64 26.73
CA THR A 42 3.52 -9.18 26.23
C THR A 42 2.37 -8.95 27.21
N ALA A 43 2.60 -9.20 28.50
CA ALA A 43 1.61 -8.94 29.54
C ALA A 43 1.33 -7.43 29.68
N LYS A 44 2.34 -6.58 29.53
CA LYS A 44 2.15 -5.12 29.56
C LYS A 44 1.45 -4.61 28.30
N LEU A 45 1.70 -5.21 27.14
CA LEU A 45 0.95 -4.97 25.91
C LEU A 45 -0.49 -5.43 26.04
N GLN A 46 -0.75 -6.57 26.69
CA GLN A 46 -2.11 -7.03 26.99
C GLN A 46 -2.80 -6.11 28.01
N GLU A 47 -2.13 -5.69 29.07
CA GLU A 47 -2.64 -4.71 30.03
C GLU A 47 -2.88 -3.36 29.37
N PHE A 48 -2.01 -2.92 28.45
CA PHE A 48 -2.22 -1.72 27.66
C PHE A 48 -3.42 -1.91 26.73
N ARG A 49 -3.49 -3.02 25.99
CA ARG A 49 -4.65 -3.35 25.14
C ARG A 49 -5.95 -3.46 25.95
N ALA A 50 -5.90 -3.93 27.20
CA ALA A 50 -7.05 -4.05 28.10
C ALA A 50 -7.40 -2.72 28.81
N SER A 51 -6.41 -1.89 29.13
CA SER A 51 -6.60 -0.54 29.71
C SER A 51 -7.01 0.47 28.62
N TYR A 52 -6.69 0.17 27.37
CA TYR A 52 -7.13 0.82 26.14
C TYR A 52 -8.11 -0.07 25.38
N ASP A 53 -8.89 -0.89 26.09
CA ASP A 53 -10.03 -1.64 25.53
C ASP A 53 -11.17 -0.68 25.20
N LEU A 54 -10.89 0.21 24.26
CA LEU A 54 -11.83 1.06 23.57
C LEU A 54 -11.78 0.70 22.09
N CYS A 55 -11.96 -0.60 21.82
CA CYS A 55 -12.53 -1.09 20.57
C CYS A 55 -14.04 -0.76 20.54
N GLY A 56 -14.37 0.51 20.76
CA GLY A 56 -15.70 1.09 20.63
C GLY A 56 -15.58 2.27 19.68
N GLN A 57 -16.13 2.10 18.48
CA GLN A 57 -16.33 3.18 17.52
C GLN A 57 -17.13 4.29 18.19
N LEU A 58 -16.72 5.56 18.06
CA LEU A 58 -17.57 6.66 18.47
C LEU A 58 -18.73 6.76 17.47
N THR A 59 -19.96 6.81 17.94
CA THR A 59 -21.12 7.07 17.09
C THR A 59 -21.29 8.57 16.85
N LEU A 60 -22.04 8.98 15.83
CA LEU A 60 -22.42 10.40 15.66
C LEU A 60 -23.14 10.97 16.89
N ALA A 61 -23.93 10.15 17.57
CA ALA A 61 -24.63 10.54 18.78
C ALA A 61 -23.65 10.82 19.93
N GLU A 62 -22.59 10.01 20.05
CA GLU A 62 -21.53 10.23 21.04
C GLU A 62 -20.67 11.43 20.68
N LEU A 63 -20.38 11.65 19.39
CA LEU A 63 -19.65 12.83 18.93
C LEU A 63 -20.39 14.11 19.30
N ALA A 64 -21.71 14.14 19.11
CA ALA A 64 -22.54 15.30 19.42
C ALA A 64 -22.45 15.74 20.90
N LEU A 65 -22.06 14.85 21.81
CA LEU A 65 -21.83 15.19 23.23
C LEU A 65 -20.55 16.04 23.45
N HIS A 66 -19.73 16.18 22.42
CA HIS A 66 -18.47 16.94 22.41
C HIS A 66 -18.58 18.27 21.65
N ASP A 67 -19.79 18.83 21.59
CA ASP A 67 -20.07 20.12 20.96
C ASP A 67 -19.62 21.34 21.78
N GLY A 68 -19.33 21.14 23.07
CA GLY A 68 -18.97 22.22 24.00
C GLY A 68 -20.16 23.00 24.54
N VAL A 69 -21.39 22.60 24.21
CA VAL A 69 -22.64 23.20 24.71
C VAL A 69 -23.24 22.32 25.80
N ALA A 70 -23.36 21.01 25.56
CA ALA A 70 -24.02 20.09 26.48
C ALA A 70 -23.25 19.93 27.80
N GLU A 71 -21.92 19.78 27.71
CA GLU A 71 -21.02 19.71 28.85
C GLU A 71 -19.72 20.48 28.55
N PRO A 72 -19.60 21.76 28.95
CA PRO A 72 -18.45 22.61 28.60
C PRO A 72 -17.09 22.14 29.15
N SER A 73 -17.08 21.23 30.11
CA SER A 73 -15.86 20.61 30.65
C SER A 73 -15.33 19.46 29.79
N ARG A 74 -16.10 18.96 28.82
CA ARG A 74 -15.66 17.90 27.92
C ARG A 74 -14.69 18.43 26.85
N PRO A 75 -13.77 17.59 26.36
CA PRO A 75 -13.00 17.89 25.16
C PRO A 75 -13.93 18.18 23.97
N LEU A 76 -13.51 19.07 23.09
CA LEU A 76 -14.21 19.36 21.83
C LEU A 76 -13.71 18.43 20.75
N TYR A 77 -14.62 17.72 20.10
CA TYR A 77 -14.32 16.82 19.00
C TYR A 77 -15.09 17.25 17.76
N LEU A 78 -14.49 17.07 16.59
CA LEU A 78 -15.19 17.11 15.31
C LEU A 78 -14.66 15.99 14.44
N ALA A 79 -15.33 15.72 13.33
CA ALA A 79 -14.83 14.74 12.38
C ALA A 79 -14.82 15.19 10.94
N ILE A 80 -13.88 14.58 10.21
CA ILE A 80 -13.70 14.76 8.78
C ILE A 80 -13.60 13.38 8.17
N LYS A 81 -14.59 13.02 7.34
CA LYS A 81 -14.70 11.70 6.70
C LYS A 81 -14.60 10.57 7.72
N GLY A 82 -15.32 10.74 8.83
CA GLY A 82 -15.35 9.81 9.95
C GLY A 82 -14.11 9.87 10.84
N THR A 83 -13.01 10.52 10.47
CA THR A 83 -11.86 10.63 11.37
C THR A 83 -12.13 11.70 12.43
N VAL A 84 -12.14 11.33 13.71
CA VAL A 84 -12.41 12.25 14.81
C VAL A 84 -11.12 12.94 15.25
N TYR A 85 -11.16 14.25 15.41
CA TYR A 85 -10.03 15.06 15.86
C TYR A 85 -10.34 15.74 17.19
N ASP A 86 -9.35 15.75 18.10
CA ASP A 86 -9.39 16.57 19.31
C ASP A 86 -9.07 18.02 18.97
N VAL A 87 -10.13 18.81 18.84
CA VAL A 87 -10.04 20.24 18.54
C VAL A 87 -10.14 21.12 19.79
N SER A 88 -9.97 20.57 20.98
CA SER A 88 -10.04 21.34 22.24
C SER A 88 -9.04 22.50 22.26
N LYS A 89 -7.83 22.32 21.70
CA LYS A 89 -6.84 23.39 21.53
C LYS A 89 -7.24 24.46 20.52
N GLY A 90 -8.23 24.17 19.67
CA GLY A 90 -8.82 25.06 18.68
C GLY A 90 -10.21 25.55 19.05
N SER A 91 -10.60 25.52 20.33
CA SER A 91 -11.95 25.87 20.79
C SER A 91 -12.46 27.24 20.34
N MET A 92 -11.58 28.23 20.23
CA MET A 92 -11.91 29.56 19.71
C MET A 92 -12.33 29.58 18.23
N PHE A 93 -11.99 28.53 17.46
CA PHE A 93 -12.35 28.40 16.05
C PHE A 93 -13.48 27.40 15.84
N TYR A 94 -13.45 26.29 16.58
CA TYR A 94 -14.35 25.15 16.32
C TYR A 94 -15.43 24.92 17.35
N GLY A 95 -15.35 25.60 18.51
CA GLY A 95 -16.38 25.56 19.54
C GLY A 95 -17.64 26.35 19.15
N PRO A 96 -18.64 26.41 20.05
CA PRO A 96 -19.96 26.98 19.76
C PRO A 96 -19.94 28.43 19.27
N GLU A 97 -18.98 29.22 19.76
CA GLU A 97 -18.79 30.64 19.43
C GLU A 97 -17.68 30.87 18.38
N GLY A 98 -17.19 29.78 17.78
CA GLY A 98 -16.09 29.81 16.81
C GLY A 98 -16.53 30.15 15.39
N VAL A 99 -15.57 30.51 14.53
CA VAL A 99 -15.82 30.80 13.10
C VAL A 99 -16.36 29.59 12.35
N TYR A 100 -15.96 28.38 12.75
CA TYR A 100 -16.39 27.11 12.18
C TYR A 100 -16.98 26.24 13.29
N PRO A 101 -18.22 26.49 13.77
CA PRO A 101 -18.77 25.88 14.99
C PRO A 101 -19.13 24.40 14.82
N PHE A 102 -18.15 23.58 14.43
CA PHE A 102 -18.27 22.21 13.96
C PHE A 102 -18.00 21.18 15.06
N ALA A 103 -17.65 21.62 16.27
CA ALA A 103 -17.57 20.73 17.42
C ALA A 103 -18.89 19.93 17.55
N GLY A 104 -18.73 18.64 17.80
CA GLY A 104 -19.80 17.65 17.85
C GLY A 104 -20.32 17.17 16.50
N LYS A 105 -19.70 17.53 15.37
CA LYS A 105 -20.24 17.25 14.03
C LYS A 105 -19.23 16.58 13.10
N GLU A 106 -19.75 15.86 12.11
CA GLU A 106 -19.04 15.51 10.89
C GLU A 106 -19.11 16.70 9.93
N CYS A 107 -17.98 17.21 9.48
CA CYS A 107 -17.90 18.48 8.75
C CYS A 107 -17.12 18.40 7.43
N ALA A 108 -16.89 17.20 6.89
CA ALA A 108 -16.22 17.02 5.60
C ALA A 108 -16.83 17.87 4.48
N ARG A 109 -18.16 17.86 4.32
CA ARG A 109 -18.83 18.65 3.29
C ARG A 109 -18.65 20.16 3.49
N ALA A 110 -18.85 20.66 4.71
CA ALA A 110 -18.66 22.08 5.03
C ALA A 110 -17.23 22.54 4.71
N LEU A 111 -16.22 21.73 5.05
CA LEU A 111 -14.82 22.04 4.73
C LEU A 111 -14.52 21.99 3.23
N ALA A 112 -15.11 21.04 2.50
CA ALA A 112 -14.98 20.94 1.04
C ALA A 112 -15.55 22.19 0.34
N LEU A 113 -16.71 22.65 0.79
CA LEU A 113 -17.40 23.84 0.30
C LEU A 113 -16.80 25.16 0.80
N MET A 114 -15.82 25.11 1.73
CA MET A 114 -15.34 26.28 2.48
C MET A 114 -16.49 27.03 3.19
N SER A 115 -17.52 26.31 3.58
CA SER A 115 -18.73 26.83 4.23
C SER A 115 -18.54 26.91 5.75
N THR A 116 -19.21 27.86 6.38
CA THR A 116 -19.36 27.96 7.84
C THR A 116 -20.75 27.53 8.32
N GLU A 117 -21.63 27.15 7.40
CA GLU A 117 -23.02 26.79 7.71
C GLU A 117 -23.11 25.40 8.34
N LEU A 118 -23.85 25.31 9.44
CA LEU A 118 -24.04 24.03 10.15
C LEU A 118 -24.85 23.00 9.34
N SER A 119 -25.68 23.46 8.40
CA SER A 119 -26.42 22.57 7.49
C SER A 119 -25.50 21.80 6.55
N ASP A 120 -24.30 22.31 6.29
CA ASP A 120 -23.30 21.66 5.45
C ASP A 120 -22.41 20.69 6.25
N CYS A 121 -22.59 20.59 7.57
CA CYS A 121 -21.88 19.63 8.40
C CYS A 121 -22.45 18.22 8.21
N THR A 122 -22.05 17.58 7.12
CA THR A 122 -22.43 16.20 6.77
C THR A 122 -21.25 15.44 6.17
N ALA A 123 -21.43 14.11 6.08
CA ALA A 123 -20.51 13.21 5.37
C ALA A 123 -20.77 13.14 3.85
N ASP A 124 -21.85 13.75 3.35
CA ASP A 124 -22.28 13.60 1.96
C ASP A 124 -21.47 14.48 1.02
N LEU A 125 -20.72 13.85 0.12
CA LEU A 125 -19.84 14.47 -0.85
C LEU A 125 -20.23 14.14 -2.30
N ALA A 126 -21.37 13.46 -2.52
CA ALA A 126 -21.68 12.80 -3.79
C ALA A 126 -21.85 13.77 -4.98
N ASP A 127 -22.24 15.02 -4.71
CA ASP A 127 -22.46 16.08 -5.69
C ASP A 127 -21.27 17.05 -5.83
N LEU A 128 -20.17 16.83 -5.10
CA LEU A 128 -19.02 17.73 -5.09
C LEU A 128 -18.07 17.47 -6.28
N GLY A 129 -17.56 18.57 -6.86
CA GLY A 129 -16.61 18.55 -7.96
C GLY A 129 -15.16 18.43 -7.50
N TYR A 130 -14.25 18.43 -8.49
CA TYR A 130 -12.81 18.28 -8.24
C TYR A 130 -12.25 19.35 -7.29
N THR A 131 -12.67 20.61 -7.47
CA THR A 131 -12.16 21.73 -6.67
C THR A 131 -12.58 21.62 -5.21
N GLU A 132 -13.84 21.30 -4.93
CA GLU A 132 -14.33 21.13 -3.56
C GLU A 132 -13.63 19.95 -2.87
N LEU A 133 -13.44 18.83 -3.59
CA LEU A 133 -12.73 17.67 -3.06
C LEU A 133 -11.24 17.96 -2.80
N GLN A 134 -10.62 18.84 -3.60
CA GLN A 134 -9.24 19.26 -3.37
C GLN A 134 -9.11 20.16 -2.12
N ASN A 135 -10.06 21.08 -1.90
CA ASN A 135 -10.13 21.87 -0.67
C ASN A 135 -10.24 20.95 0.57
N LEU A 136 -11.09 19.92 0.49
CA LEU A 136 -11.25 18.96 1.58
C LEU A 136 -9.93 18.25 1.89
N ARG A 137 -9.18 17.81 0.87
CA ARG A 137 -7.87 17.16 1.06
C ARG A 137 -6.87 18.07 1.77
N GLU A 138 -6.84 19.36 1.44
CA GLU A 138 -5.98 20.33 2.13
C GLU A 138 -6.36 20.50 3.59
N TRP A 139 -7.66 20.50 3.90
CA TRP A 139 -8.15 20.51 5.27
C TRP A 139 -7.82 19.22 6.02
N GLU A 140 -8.00 18.05 5.42
CA GLU A 140 -7.60 16.76 6.00
C GLU A 140 -6.11 16.75 6.37
N ALA A 141 -5.23 17.22 5.47
CA ALA A 141 -3.80 17.34 5.72
C ALA A 141 -3.48 18.32 6.87
N LYS A 142 -4.16 19.46 6.91
CA LYS A 142 -3.99 20.45 7.98
C LYS A 142 -4.45 19.92 9.33
N PHE A 143 -5.55 19.19 9.38
CA PHE A 143 -6.10 18.64 10.62
C PHE A 143 -5.27 17.48 11.16
N SER A 144 -4.87 16.54 10.29
CA SER A 144 -4.00 15.41 10.66
C SER A 144 -2.65 15.86 11.21
N PHE A 145 -2.10 16.98 10.72
CA PHE A 145 -0.88 17.56 11.26
C PHE A 145 -1.10 18.32 12.59
N LYS A 146 -2.20 19.07 12.70
CA LYS A 146 -2.40 20.06 13.79
C LYS A 146 -3.10 19.50 15.02
N TYR A 147 -3.99 18.53 14.86
CA TYR A 147 -4.86 18.03 15.91
C TYR A 147 -4.68 16.51 16.10
N PRO A 148 -4.59 16.02 17.35
CA PRO A 148 -4.56 14.59 17.60
C PRO A 148 -5.83 13.91 17.10
N THR A 149 -5.70 12.78 16.43
CA THR A 149 -6.84 11.91 16.10
C THR A 149 -7.32 11.17 17.35
N VAL A 150 -8.62 11.27 17.64
CA VAL A 150 -9.28 10.57 18.74
C VAL A 150 -9.96 9.32 18.19
N ARG A 151 -9.18 8.25 18.02
CA ARG A 151 -9.61 6.96 17.44
C ARG A 151 -10.09 7.03 15.99
N ALA A 152 -10.00 5.90 15.31
CA ALA A 152 -10.42 5.76 13.91
C ALA A 152 -11.95 5.60 13.81
N SER A 153 -12.55 6.43 12.95
CA SER A 153 -13.87 6.29 12.33
C SER A 153 -15.12 6.43 13.24
N LEU A 154 -15.87 7.51 13.02
CA LEU A 154 -17.28 7.62 13.38
C LEU A 154 -18.10 6.66 12.55
N SER A 155 -19.00 5.95 13.23
CA SER A 155 -20.16 5.33 12.60
C SER A 155 -21.16 6.42 12.21
N THR A 156 -20.97 7.01 11.03
CA THR A 156 -22.05 7.62 10.25
C THR A 156 -22.67 6.50 9.41
N THR A 157 -23.90 6.10 9.70
CA THR A 157 -24.78 5.59 8.65
C THR A 157 -24.97 6.76 7.68
N ASP A 158 -24.35 6.85 6.50
CA ASP A 158 -23.99 5.81 5.55
C ASP A 158 -22.49 5.46 5.46
N PRO A 159 -22.10 4.17 5.55
CA PRO A 159 -21.02 3.72 4.70
C PRO A 159 -21.63 3.66 3.30
N VAL A 160 -21.03 4.34 2.37
CA VAL A 160 -20.57 3.51 1.27
C VAL A 160 -19.06 3.69 1.28
N LEU A 161 -18.27 2.65 1.16
CA LEU A 161 -18.42 1.75 0.04
C LEU A 161 -17.34 0.66 0.14
N CYS A 162 -17.05 0.16 1.34
CA CYS A 162 -16.13 -0.96 1.52
C CYS A 162 -16.78 -2.03 2.39
N CYS A 163 -17.46 -2.99 1.76
CA CYS A 163 -17.79 -4.24 2.40
C CYS A 163 -16.52 -4.94 2.90
N VAL A 164 -16.66 -5.95 3.77
CA VAL A 164 -15.53 -6.75 4.30
C VAL A 164 -14.57 -7.19 3.20
N ARG A 165 -15.10 -7.48 2.00
CA ARG A 165 -14.30 -7.86 0.83
C ARG A 165 -13.41 -6.72 0.33
N GLU A 166 -13.89 -5.49 0.30
CA GLU A 166 -13.11 -4.36 -0.18
C GLU A 166 -12.01 -3.96 0.82
N LEU A 167 -12.26 -4.09 2.14
CA LEU A 167 -11.20 -3.95 3.15
C LEU A 167 -10.08 -4.97 2.97
N GLN A 168 -10.44 -6.23 2.68
CA GLN A 168 -9.47 -7.28 2.38
C GLN A 168 -8.65 -6.96 1.12
N VAL A 169 -9.29 -6.40 0.09
CA VAL A 169 -8.60 -5.97 -1.14
C VAL A 169 -7.59 -4.86 -0.84
N ILE A 170 -7.99 -3.85 -0.07
CA ILE A 170 -7.13 -2.74 0.35
C ILE A 170 -5.93 -3.25 1.15
N GLU A 171 -6.15 -4.18 2.07
CA GLU A 171 -5.07 -4.75 2.88
C GLU A 171 -4.08 -5.56 2.04
N VAL A 172 -4.57 -6.40 1.11
CA VAL A 172 -3.69 -7.13 0.18
C VAL A 172 -2.87 -6.17 -0.67
N PHE A 173 -3.48 -5.08 -1.16
CA PHE A 173 -2.75 -4.07 -1.92
C PHE A 173 -1.64 -3.43 -1.08
N ASN A 174 -1.99 -2.81 0.05
CA ASN A 174 -1.05 -2.05 0.89
C ASN A 174 0.12 -2.90 1.41
N THR A 175 -0.13 -4.18 1.69
CA THR A 175 0.92 -5.08 2.19
C THR A 175 1.88 -5.55 1.10
N ASN A 176 1.42 -5.63 -0.15
CA ASN A 176 2.20 -6.19 -1.25
C ASN A 176 2.83 -5.15 -2.18
N THR A 177 2.43 -3.88 -2.14
CA THR A 177 3.05 -2.82 -2.97
C THR A 177 4.57 -2.75 -2.79
N TYR A 178 5.08 -2.93 -1.57
CA TYR A 178 6.53 -2.94 -1.28
C TYR A 178 7.29 -4.14 -1.89
N SER A 179 6.57 -5.21 -2.25
CA SER A 179 7.12 -6.37 -2.95
C SER A 179 7.06 -6.24 -4.47
N VAL A 180 6.36 -5.22 -5.00
CA VAL A 180 6.19 -5.00 -6.44
C VAL A 180 7.08 -3.84 -6.89
N VAL A 181 7.92 -4.13 -7.87
CA VAL A 181 8.89 -3.17 -8.40
C VAL A 181 8.53 -2.78 -9.83
N ASN A 182 8.98 -1.60 -10.24
CA ASN A 182 9.05 -1.24 -11.65
C ASN A 182 10.31 -1.82 -12.28
N VAL A 183 10.20 -2.30 -13.51
CA VAL A 183 11.32 -2.80 -14.32
C VAL A 183 11.32 -2.07 -15.65
N PHE A 184 12.39 -1.31 -15.89
CA PHE A 184 12.56 -0.52 -17.11
C PHE A 184 13.76 -1.02 -17.92
N ASP A 185 13.54 -1.41 -19.18
CA ASP A 185 14.58 -1.85 -20.10
C ASP A 185 15.56 -0.70 -20.43
N ASN A 186 16.86 -0.91 -20.17
CA ASN A 186 17.89 0.12 -20.32
C ASN A 186 18.08 0.58 -21.76
N THR A 187 17.72 -0.22 -22.76
CA THR A 187 17.88 0.16 -24.19
C THR A 187 16.89 1.23 -24.63
N LEU A 188 15.91 1.57 -23.80
CA LEU A 188 14.91 2.59 -24.06
C LEU A 188 15.30 3.98 -23.51
N GLN A 189 16.45 4.10 -22.85
CA GLN A 189 16.98 5.39 -22.40
C GLN A 189 17.21 6.33 -23.59
N GLY A 190 16.54 7.49 -23.57
CA GLY A 190 16.74 8.57 -24.55
C GLY A 190 15.60 8.79 -25.55
N ARG A 191 14.54 7.98 -25.54
CA ARG A 191 13.27 8.40 -26.17
C ARG A 191 12.62 9.43 -25.26
N SER A 192 12.51 10.68 -25.74
CA SER A 192 11.85 11.78 -25.03
C SER A 192 10.50 11.32 -24.47
N LEU A 193 10.29 11.49 -23.16
CA LEU A 193 9.00 11.35 -22.47
C LEU A 193 7.98 12.43 -22.91
N ALA A 194 8.22 13.12 -24.02
CA ALA A 194 7.25 13.98 -24.68
C ALA A 194 6.29 13.14 -25.53
N VAL A 195 5.52 12.26 -24.90
CA VAL A 195 4.26 11.76 -25.45
C VAL A 195 3.23 11.85 -24.34
N ALA A 196 2.24 12.70 -24.58
CA ALA A 196 1.07 12.88 -23.74
C ALA A 196 0.26 11.56 -23.67
N GLU A 197 -0.23 11.25 -22.47
CA GLU A 197 -1.36 10.38 -22.14
C GLU A 197 -1.39 8.93 -22.68
N ALA A 198 -1.46 8.00 -21.72
CA ALA A 198 -2.11 6.68 -21.75
C ALA A 198 -1.36 5.39 -22.15
N ASP A 199 -0.19 5.40 -22.80
CA ASP A 199 0.50 4.14 -23.16
C ASP A 199 1.81 3.91 -22.38
N VAL A 200 1.90 2.76 -21.69
CA VAL A 200 3.15 2.27 -21.08
C VAL A 200 4.11 1.88 -22.22
N PRO A 201 5.31 2.48 -22.33
CA PRO A 201 6.25 2.16 -23.40
C PRO A 201 6.59 0.67 -23.45
N GLU A 202 6.67 0.08 -24.65
CA GLU A 202 7.15 -1.30 -24.83
C GLU A 202 8.53 -1.48 -24.17
N GLY A 203 8.64 -2.41 -23.22
CA GLY A 203 9.86 -2.66 -22.42
C GLY A 203 9.91 -1.93 -21.08
N ASN A 204 8.76 -1.43 -20.62
CA ASN A 204 8.52 -1.01 -19.25
C ASN A 204 7.45 -1.92 -18.64
N GLY A 205 7.67 -2.42 -17.42
CA GLY A 205 6.78 -3.37 -16.77
C GLY A 205 7.00 -3.43 -15.27
N SER A 206 6.51 -4.51 -14.68
CA SER A 206 6.59 -4.77 -13.24
C SER A 206 7.48 -5.97 -12.94
N GLY A 207 7.85 -6.12 -11.68
CA GLY A 207 8.56 -7.28 -11.16
C GLY A 207 8.19 -7.53 -9.71
N VAL A 208 8.70 -8.63 -9.16
CA VAL A 208 8.45 -9.03 -7.78
C VAL A 208 9.76 -9.26 -7.05
N VAL A 209 9.89 -8.68 -5.86
CA VAL A 209 10.99 -8.97 -4.95
C VAL A 209 10.86 -10.41 -4.45
N TRP A 210 11.84 -11.24 -4.80
CA TRP A 210 11.82 -12.68 -4.52
C TRP A 210 12.42 -13.02 -3.17
N ASP A 211 13.53 -12.37 -2.81
CA ASP A 211 14.25 -12.64 -1.58
C ASP A 211 15.05 -11.43 -1.08
N LYS A 212 15.66 -11.59 0.10
CA LYS A 212 16.52 -10.59 0.74
C LYS A 212 17.92 -10.49 0.11
N LEU A 213 18.23 -11.30 -0.91
CA LEU A 213 19.49 -11.25 -1.66
C LEU A 213 19.39 -10.32 -2.88
N GLY A 214 18.22 -9.69 -3.08
CA GLY A 214 17.99 -8.74 -4.17
C GLY A 214 17.56 -9.41 -5.46
N HIS A 215 17.10 -10.67 -5.44
CA HIS A 215 16.53 -11.27 -6.64
C HIS A 215 15.15 -10.69 -6.96
N ILE A 216 14.96 -10.29 -8.21
CA ILE A 216 13.70 -9.79 -8.76
C ILE A 216 13.26 -10.75 -9.87
N VAL A 217 12.02 -11.22 -9.80
CA VAL A 217 11.41 -12.02 -10.88
C VAL A 217 10.48 -11.15 -11.69
N THR A 218 10.58 -11.23 -13.02
CA THR A 218 9.71 -10.52 -13.97
C THR A 218 9.51 -11.39 -15.21
N ASN A 219 8.78 -10.89 -16.22
CA ASN A 219 8.69 -11.58 -17.50
C ASN A 219 9.92 -11.35 -18.37
N TYR A 220 10.22 -12.32 -19.24
CA TYR A 220 11.26 -12.16 -20.25
C TYR A 220 10.92 -11.02 -21.21
N HIS A 221 9.65 -10.91 -21.64
CA HIS A 221 9.25 -9.92 -22.63
C HIS A 221 9.38 -8.47 -22.14
N VAL A 222 9.33 -8.23 -20.83
CA VAL A 222 9.58 -6.91 -20.22
C VAL A 222 11.01 -6.43 -20.54
N LEU A 223 11.95 -7.37 -20.66
CA LEU A 223 13.35 -7.12 -21.05
C LEU A 223 13.61 -7.46 -22.53
N GLY A 224 12.55 -7.56 -23.33
CA GLY A 224 12.63 -8.16 -24.65
C GLY A 224 13.55 -7.40 -25.62
N ASN A 225 13.73 -6.08 -25.45
CA ASN A 225 14.55 -5.27 -26.35
C ASN A 225 16.03 -5.42 -26.04
N VAL A 226 16.42 -5.28 -24.76
CA VAL A 226 17.79 -5.51 -24.34
C VAL A 226 18.22 -6.95 -24.61
N LEU A 227 17.39 -7.94 -24.30
CA LEU A 227 17.75 -9.35 -24.46
C LEU A 227 17.85 -9.80 -25.92
N LYS A 228 17.18 -9.14 -26.87
CA LYS A 228 17.41 -9.37 -28.31
C LYS A 228 18.80 -8.89 -28.77
N SER A 229 19.36 -7.88 -28.10
CA SER A 229 20.66 -7.30 -28.44
C SER A 229 21.84 -8.00 -27.77
N VAL A 230 21.58 -8.75 -26.69
CA VAL A 230 22.55 -9.58 -25.99
C VAL A 230 22.83 -10.82 -26.85
N ARG A 231 24.07 -10.97 -27.34
CA ARG A 231 24.52 -12.17 -28.06
C ARG A 231 24.82 -13.30 -27.06
N ASP A 232 24.52 -14.55 -27.41
CA ASP A 232 24.73 -15.73 -26.54
C ASP A 232 26.17 -15.86 -25.98
N ASP A 233 27.17 -15.27 -26.65
CA ASP A 233 28.57 -15.27 -26.23
C ASP A 233 28.89 -14.31 -25.06
N THR A 234 28.04 -13.31 -24.79
CA THR A 234 28.27 -12.33 -23.72
C THR A 234 27.99 -12.86 -22.32
N ALA A 235 27.08 -13.83 -22.18
CA ALA A 235 26.86 -14.55 -20.91
C ALA A 235 28.02 -15.51 -20.57
N ALA A 236 28.69 -16.06 -21.60
CA ALA A 236 29.84 -16.96 -21.44
C ALA A 236 31.11 -16.25 -20.92
N ALA A 237 31.17 -14.92 -21.02
CA ALA A 237 32.34 -14.12 -20.62
C ALA A 237 32.37 -13.75 -19.12
N GLY A 238 31.44 -14.24 -18.30
CA GLY A 238 31.39 -13.95 -16.85
C GLY A 238 31.13 -12.48 -16.52
N ARG A 239 30.61 -11.70 -17.48
CA ARG A 239 30.33 -10.27 -17.31
C ARG A 239 28.92 -10.08 -16.75
N GLU A 240 28.80 -9.26 -15.70
CA GLU A 240 27.50 -8.81 -15.20
C GLU A 240 26.81 -7.92 -16.26
N LEU A 241 25.69 -8.41 -16.80
CA LEU A 241 24.90 -7.70 -17.78
C LEU A 241 23.85 -6.86 -17.07
N ARG A 242 24.03 -5.54 -17.05
CA ARG A 242 23.03 -4.58 -16.57
C ARG A 242 22.00 -4.35 -17.65
N VAL A 243 20.83 -4.94 -17.50
CA VAL A 243 19.80 -5.00 -18.55
C VAL A 243 18.61 -4.10 -18.25
N ALA A 244 18.41 -3.73 -16.99
CA ALA A 244 17.28 -2.91 -16.57
C ALA A 244 17.67 -1.88 -15.52
N ARG A 245 16.77 -0.93 -15.32
CA ARG A 245 16.65 -0.12 -14.11
C ARG A 245 15.45 -0.64 -13.32
N VAL A 246 15.66 -0.91 -12.04
CA VAL A 246 14.62 -1.42 -11.15
C VAL A 246 14.32 -0.35 -10.10
N THR A 247 13.05 0.02 -9.97
CA THR A 247 12.61 1.00 -8.96
C THR A 247 11.65 0.33 -7.99
N LEU A 248 11.91 0.48 -6.70
CA LEU A 248 11.04 0.00 -5.62
C LEU A 248 10.71 1.15 -4.66
N VAL A 249 9.60 1.00 -3.93
CA VAL A 249 9.18 1.97 -2.91
C VAL A 249 9.66 1.47 -1.56
N GLY A 250 10.47 2.28 -0.87
CA GLY A 250 10.91 2.03 0.50
C GLY A 250 9.78 2.19 1.50
N GLN A 251 9.98 1.68 2.73
CA GLN A 251 8.98 1.81 3.80
C GLN A 251 8.75 3.26 4.25
N ASP A 252 9.71 4.14 3.97
CA ASP A 252 9.62 5.59 4.14
C ASP A 252 8.84 6.29 3.02
N GLY A 253 8.36 5.54 2.03
CA GLY A 253 7.64 6.05 0.85
C GLY A 253 8.55 6.62 -0.23
N LEU A 254 9.89 6.56 -0.06
CA LEU A 254 10.84 7.04 -1.06
C LEU A 254 11.07 6.00 -2.16
N GLN A 255 11.31 6.48 -3.37
CA GLN A 255 11.69 5.60 -4.48
C GLN A 255 13.19 5.32 -4.45
N LEU A 256 13.54 4.05 -4.52
CA LEU A 256 14.91 3.56 -4.58
C LEU A 256 15.12 2.90 -5.94
N THR A 257 16.16 3.35 -6.65
CA THR A 257 16.46 2.91 -8.02
C THR A 257 17.79 2.18 -8.09
N PHE A 258 17.81 1.00 -8.70
CA PHE A 258 18.97 0.13 -8.80
C PHE A 258 19.21 -0.34 -10.23
N ASP A 259 20.46 -0.70 -10.54
CA ASP A 259 20.79 -1.42 -11.76
C ASP A 259 20.36 -2.89 -11.63
N GLY A 260 19.51 -3.36 -12.55
CA GLY A 260 19.09 -4.75 -12.66
C GLY A 260 20.11 -5.57 -13.44
N ILE A 261 20.85 -6.43 -12.72
CA ILE A 261 21.83 -7.34 -13.30
C ILE A 261 21.14 -8.65 -13.68
N LEU A 262 21.28 -9.10 -14.92
CA LEU A 262 20.69 -10.35 -15.38
C LEU A 262 21.30 -11.57 -14.66
N VAL A 263 20.45 -12.38 -14.03
CA VAL A 263 20.84 -13.66 -13.42
C VAL A 263 20.55 -14.81 -14.36
N GLY A 264 19.37 -14.82 -14.99
CA GLY A 264 18.97 -15.88 -15.89
C GLY A 264 17.60 -15.64 -16.51
N VAL A 265 17.29 -16.42 -17.53
CA VAL A 265 16.03 -16.35 -18.27
C VAL A 265 15.51 -17.72 -18.63
N ASP A 266 14.19 -17.86 -18.70
CA ASP A 266 13.50 -18.94 -19.38
C ASP A 266 12.52 -18.34 -20.39
N LYS A 267 12.95 -18.24 -21.64
CA LYS A 267 12.14 -17.70 -22.73
C LYS A 267 10.88 -18.53 -22.99
N ALA A 268 10.92 -19.84 -22.77
CA ALA A 268 9.78 -20.72 -23.04
C ALA A 268 8.65 -20.51 -22.01
N ARG A 269 9.00 -20.08 -20.80
CA ARG A 269 8.05 -19.73 -19.73
C ARG A 269 7.83 -18.23 -19.57
N ASP A 270 8.47 -17.42 -20.41
CA ASP A 270 8.45 -15.97 -20.34
C ASP A 270 8.87 -15.44 -18.96
N LEU A 271 9.96 -15.96 -18.41
CA LEU A 271 10.50 -15.58 -17.11
C LEU A 271 11.92 -15.02 -17.23
N ALA A 272 12.22 -14.03 -16.39
CA ALA A 272 13.55 -13.49 -16.19
C ALA A 272 13.79 -13.23 -14.70
N VAL A 273 15.04 -13.45 -14.27
CA VAL A 273 15.52 -13.13 -12.93
C VAL A 273 16.61 -12.07 -13.04
N LEU A 274 16.42 -10.99 -12.31
CA LEU A 274 17.40 -9.94 -12.11
C LEU A 274 17.94 -10.00 -10.68
N ARG A 275 19.11 -9.42 -10.45
CA ARG A 275 19.66 -9.13 -9.13
C ARG A 275 19.93 -7.64 -9.01
N ILE A 276 19.47 -7.04 -7.92
CA ILE A 276 19.76 -5.65 -7.55
C ILE A 276 20.65 -5.60 -6.31
N ASN A 277 21.46 -4.56 -6.21
CA ASN A 277 22.33 -4.33 -5.05
C ASN A 277 21.64 -3.35 -4.08
N ALA A 278 20.62 -3.84 -3.38
CA ALA A 278 19.89 -3.11 -2.35
C ALA A 278 20.23 -3.65 -0.95
N ALA A 279 20.02 -2.85 0.08
CA ALA A 279 20.20 -3.32 1.46
C ALA A 279 19.06 -4.30 1.82
N PRO A 280 19.32 -5.39 2.57
CA PRO A 280 18.27 -6.37 2.93
C PRO A 280 17.05 -5.75 3.64
N GLU A 281 17.22 -4.63 4.32
CA GLU A 281 16.16 -3.90 5.02
C GLU A 281 15.20 -3.19 4.05
N GLU A 282 15.68 -2.84 2.85
CA GLU A 282 14.89 -2.18 1.79
C GLU A 282 14.02 -3.17 1.00
N LEU A 283 14.35 -4.47 1.06
CA LEU A 283 13.70 -5.51 0.28
C LEU A 283 12.54 -6.13 1.05
N VAL A 284 11.33 -6.12 0.50
CA VAL A 284 10.19 -6.86 1.08
C VAL A 284 9.84 -8.04 0.17
N PRO A 285 10.31 -9.26 0.45
CA PRO A 285 10.00 -10.42 -0.38
C PRO A 285 8.50 -10.72 -0.40
N VAL A 286 7.99 -11.09 -1.57
CA VAL A 286 6.61 -11.53 -1.72
C VAL A 286 6.36 -12.81 -0.90
N THR A 287 5.16 -12.93 -0.33
CA THR A 287 4.75 -14.19 0.30
C THR A 287 4.40 -15.21 -0.78
N LEU A 288 5.10 -16.34 -0.83
CA LEU A 288 4.81 -17.40 -1.80
C LEU A 288 3.55 -18.18 -1.45
N GLY A 289 2.66 -18.35 -2.43
CA GLY A 289 1.51 -19.23 -2.34
C GLY A 289 1.77 -20.57 -3.04
N SER A 290 0.70 -21.37 -3.16
CA SER A 290 0.70 -22.59 -3.97
C SER A 290 -0.28 -22.44 -5.12
N SER A 291 0.13 -22.86 -6.31
CA SER A 291 -0.76 -23.02 -7.46
C SER A 291 -1.50 -24.37 -7.45
N GLU A 292 -1.15 -25.27 -6.53
CA GLU A 292 -1.87 -26.52 -6.31
C GLU A 292 -3.19 -26.27 -5.57
N GLY A 293 -4.25 -26.95 -6.00
CA GLY A 293 -5.56 -26.84 -5.36
C GLY A 293 -6.31 -25.53 -5.63
N LEU A 294 -5.82 -24.70 -6.57
CA LEU A 294 -6.57 -23.56 -7.07
C LEU A 294 -7.93 -23.97 -7.63
N ARG A 295 -8.93 -23.10 -7.48
CA ARG A 295 -10.29 -23.32 -7.94
C ARG A 295 -10.76 -22.12 -8.76
N VAL A 296 -11.40 -22.41 -9.88
CA VAL A 296 -12.14 -21.41 -10.67
C VAL A 296 -13.15 -20.72 -9.76
N GLY A 297 -13.22 -19.40 -9.84
CA GLY A 297 -14.04 -18.53 -8.98
C GLY A 297 -13.33 -17.98 -7.74
N GLN A 298 -12.11 -18.41 -7.41
CA GLN A 298 -11.32 -17.77 -6.34
C GLN A 298 -10.97 -16.34 -6.73
N ALA A 299 -11.13 -15.40 -5.79
CA ALA A 299 -10.71 -14.02 -5.98
C ALA A 299 -9.19 -13.93 -6.17
N VAL A 300 -8.78 -13.10 -7.11
CA VAL A 300 -7.37 -12.80 -7.40
C VAL A 300 -7.15 -11.31 -7.60
N TYR A 301 -5.92 -10.88 -7.31
CA TYR A 301 -5.51 -9.49 -7.37
C TYR A 301 -4.23 -9.35 -8.16
N ALA A 302 -4.26 -8.62 -9.26
CA ALA A 302 -3.09 -8.34 -10.09
C ALA A 302 -2.59 -6.93 -9.77
N ILE A 303 -1.35 -6.85 -9.26
CA ILE A 303 -0.69 -5.59 -8.91
C ILE A 303 0.40 -5.30 -9.96
N GLY A 304 0.54 -4.03 -10.32
CA GLY A 304 1.62 -3.53 -11.18
C GLY A 304 2.30 -2.30 -10.61
N CYS A 305 3.48 -1.98 -11.11
CA CYS A 305 4.19 -0.72 -10.88
C CYS A 305 4.73 -0.20 -12.23
N PRO A 306 3.86 0.31 -13.12
CA PRO A 306 4.23 0.62 -14.50
C PRO A 306 5.24 1.77 -14.64
N PHE A 307 5.30 2.69 -13.69
CA PHE A 307 6.11 3.91 -13.86
C PHE A 307 7.07 4.18 -12.69
N GLY A 308 7.15 3.26 -11.73
CA GLY A 308 8.05 3.39 -10.57
C GLY A 308 7.62 4.38 -9.50
N PHE A 309 6.56 5.16 -9.74
CA PHE A 309 6.03 6.16 -8.79
C PHE A 309 4.64 5.87 -8.23
N ASP A 310 3.92 4.91 -8.80
CA ASP A 310 2.62 4.48 -8.31
C ASP A 310 2.36 3.02 -8.68
N HIS A 311 1.49 2.37 -7.91
CA HIS A 311 1.09 0.99 -8.12
C HIS A 311 -0.34 0.91 -8.66
N THR A 312 -0.60 -0.04 -9.53
CA THR A 312 -1.93 -0.31 -10.05
C THR A 312 -2.49 -1.58 -9.42
N LEU A 313 -3.82 -1.64 -9.28
CA LEU A 313 -4.52 -2.82 -8.82
C LEU A 313 -5.66 -3.13 -9.79
N THR A 314 -5.76 -4.40 -10.18
CA THR A 314 -6.93 -4.93 -10.86
C THR A 314 -7.40 -6.18 -10.12
N THR A 315 -8.72 -6.37 -10.06
CA THR A 315 -9.32 -7.46 -9.30
C THR A 315 -10.16 -8.33 -10.22
N GLY A 316 -10.21 -9.62 -9.93
CA GLY A 316 -10.99 -10.57 -10.69
C GLY A 316 -11.11 -11.90 -9.97
N VAL A 317 -11.37 -12.94 -10.72
CA VAL A 317 -11.38 -14.33 -10.28
C VAL A 317 -10.52 -15.20 -11.17
N ILE A 318 -10.12 -16.36 -10.66
CA ILE A 318 -9.62 -17.44 -11.52
C ILE A 318 -10.74 -17.86 -12.46
N SER A 319 -10.58 -17.60 -13.75
CA SER A 319 -11.52 -17.92 -14.83
C SER A 319 -11.24 -19.30 -15.45
N GLY A 320 -10.06 -19.86 -15.20
CA GLY A 320 -9.63 -21.14 -15.75
C GLY A 320 -8.24 -21.53 -15.29
N LEU A 321 -7.91 -22.82 -15.37
CA LEU A 321 -6.62 -23.38 -14.97
C LEU A 321 -6.08 -24.23 -16.10
N ASN A 322 -4.76 -24.48 -16.07
CA ASN A 322 -4.05 -25.29 -17.05
C ASN A 322 -4.31 -24.84 -18.50
N ARG A 323 -4.37 -23.52 -18.72
CA ARG A 323 -4.51 -22.98 -20.07
C ARG A 323 -3.17 -22.96 -20.78
N GLU A 324 -3.26 -23.04 -22.09
CA GLU A 324 -2.17 -22.79 -23.00
C GLU A 324 -2.29 -21.37 -23.54
N VAL A 325 -1.33 -20.53 -23.22
CA VAL A 325 -1.31 -19.11 -23.60
C VAL A 325 -0.28 -18.88 -24.68
N LYS A 326 -0.66 -18.19 -25.75
CA LYS A 326 0.30 -17.74 -26.76
C LYS A 326 1.06 -16.54 -26.23
N SER A 327 2.36 -16.71 -25.99
CA SER A 327 3.24 -15.62 -25.55
C SER A 327 3.37 -14.56 -26.65
N VAL A 328 3.56 -13.30 -26.23
CA VAL A 328 3.92 -12.18 -27.11
C VAL A 328 5.21 -12.41 -27.91
N LEU A 329 6.06 -13.34 -27.45
CA LEU A 329 7.33 -13.70 -28.08
C LEU A 329 7.21 -14.77 -29.18
N GLY A 330 6.00 -15.33 -29.39
CA GLY A 330 5.79 -16.51 -30.20
C GLY A 330 6.12 -17.80 -29.43
N GLY A 331 5.16 -18.72 -29.38
CA GLY A 331 5.24 -19.95 -28.57
C GLY A 331 4.06 -20.07 -27.60
N THR A 332 3.89 -21.26 -27.04
CA THR A 332 2.80 -21.56 -26.10
C THR A 332 3.38 -21.80 -24.71
N ILE A 333 2.88 -21.06 -23.72
CA ILE A 333 3.16 -21.27 -22.30
C ILE A 333 2.07 -22.21 -21.75
N PRO A 334 2.41 -23.45 -21.34
CA PRO A 334 1.43 -24.36 -20.76
C PRO A 334 1.23 -24.08 -19.26
N GLY A 335 0.11 -24.55 -18.71
CA GLY A 335 -0.13 -24.52 -17.26
C GLY A 335 -0.53 -23.14 -16.71
N CYS A 336 -0.96 -22.22 -17.57
CA CYS A 336 -1.31 -20.86 -17.15
C CYS A 336 -2.62 -20.81 -16.36
N ILE A 337 -2.69 -19.85 -15.44
CA ILE A 337 -3.91 -19.41 -14.76
C ILE A 337 -4.58 -18.37 -15.66
N GLN A 338 -5.88 -18.56 -15.90
CA GLN A 338 -6.73 -17.61 -16.64
C GLN A 338 -7.47 -16.74 -15.62
N THR A 339 -7.59 -15.44 -15.86
CA THR A 339 -8.26 -14.49 -14.97
C THR A 339 -9.08 -13.46 -15.74
N ASP A 340 -10.17 -12.97 -15.16
CA ASP A 340 -10.90 -11.81 -15.69
C ASP A 340 -10.40 -10.48 -15.11
N ALA A 341 -9.44 -10.51 -14.18
CA ALA A 341 -8.71 -9.32 -13.76
C ALA A 341 -8.00 -8.71 -14.99
N ALA A 342 -8.06 -7.38 -15.13
CA ALA A 342 -7.47 -6.71 -16.29
C ALA A 342 -5.93 -6.85 -16.28
N ILE A 343 -5.40 -7.66 -17.19
CA ILE A 343 -3.95 -7.80 -17.42
C ILE A 343 -3.54 -6.93 -18.59
N ASN A 344 -2.55 -6.06 -18.37
CA ASN A 344 -2.07 -5.09 -19.35
C ASN A 344 -0.56 -4.86 -19.18
N PRO A 345 0.11 -4.16 -20.12
CA PRO A 345 1.55 -3.91 -20.03
C PRO A 345 2.00 -3.31 -18.70
N GLY A 346 1.12 -2.56 -18.01
CA GLY A 346 1.45 -1.92 -16.75
C GLY A 346 1.49 -2.84 -15.52
N ASN A 347 0.89 -4.03 -15.58
CA ASN A 347 1.01 -5.05 -14.52
C ASN A 347 1.72 -6.34 -14.98
N SER A 348 2.10 -6.46 -16.26
CA SER A 348 3.01 -7.51 -16.77
C SER A 348 4.28 -7.62 -15.92
N GLY A 349 4.65 -8.84 -15.56
CA GLY A 349 5.78 -9.17 -14.69
C GLY A 349 5.49 -8.98 -13.20
N GLY A 350 4.38 -8.33 -12.85
CA GLY A 350 3.91 -8.17 -11.48
C GLY A 350 3.17 -9.41 -10.97
N PRO A 351 2.79 -9.44 -9.68
CA PRO A 351 2.21 -10.62 -9.07
C PRO A 351 0.71 -10.75 -9.35
N LEU A 352 0.26 -12.00 -9.51
CA LEU A 352 -1.12 -12.41 -9.33
C LEU A 352 -1.26 -13.02 -7.92
N LEU A 353 -2.00 -12.35 -7.05
CA LEU A 353 -2.12 -12.69 -5.64
C LEU A 353 -3.46 -13.37 -5.32
N SER A 354 -3.43 -14.28 -4.35
CA SER A 354 -4.62 -14.87 -3.74
C SER A 354 -5.35 -13.87 -2.84
N SER A 355 -6.53 -14.28 -2.34
CA SER A 355 -7.25 -13.51 -1.32
C SER A 355 -6.47 -13.29 -0.02
N SER A 356 -5.43 -14.07 0.25
CA SER A 356 -4.55 -13.91 1.42
C SER A 356 -3.29 -13.09 1.13
N GLY A 357 -3.17 -12.51 -0.08
CA GLY A 357 -1.98 -11.78 -0.50
C GLY A 357 -0.77 -12.67 -0.83
N ALA A 358 -0.98 -13.97 -1.05
CA ALA A 358 0.11 -14.89 -1.43
C ALA A 358 0.22 -15.01 -2.95
N LEU A 359 1.45 -15.08 -3.47
CA LEU A 359 1.74 -15.19 -4.90
C LEU A 359 1.24 -16.51 -5.49
N LEU A 360 0.39 -16.43 -6.51
CA LEU A 360 -0.11 -17.57 -7.28
C LEU A 360 0.57 -17.72 -8.65
N GLY A 361 1.03 -16.61 -9.22
CA GLY A 361 1.69 -16.56 -10.52
C GLY A 361 2.14 -15.14 -10.88
N LEU A 362 2.74 -14.98 -12.06
CA LEU A 362 3.06 -13.67 -12.62
C LEU A 362 2.08 -13.30 -13.72
N ASN A 363 1.67 -12.04 -13.71
CA ASN A 363 0.83 -11.46 -14.75
C ASN A 363 1.63 -11.40 -16.04
N THR A 364 1.11 -11.95 -17.14
CA THR A 364 1.74 -11.87 -18.45
C THR A 364 0.74 -11.29 -19.44
N ALA A 365 1.03 -10.11 -20.00
CA ALA A 365 0.22 -9.59 -21.11
C ALA A 365 0.27 -10.56 -22.29
N ILE A 366 -0.85 -10.62 -23.00
CA ILE A 366 -1.02 -11.47 -24.19
C ILE A 366 -1.53 -10.61 -25.35
N PHE A 367 -1.16 -11.00 -26.58
CA PHE A 367 -1.81 -10.43 -27.77
C PHE A 367 -3.14 -11.13 -28.01
N THR A 368 -4.26 -10.40 -27.87
CA THR A 368 -5.55 -10.82 -28.42
C THR A 368 -5.99 -9.88 -29.54
N ASN A 369 -6.32 -10.42 -30.71
CA ASN A 369 -6.90 -9.65 -31.82
C ASN A 369 -8.34 -9.16 -31.53
N THR A 370 -8.86 -9.37 -30.32
CA THR A 370 -10.27 -9.20 -29.95
C THR A 370 -10.50 -8.44 -28.65
N GLY A 371 -9.47 -7.86 -28.02
CA GLY A 371 -9.63 -7.04 -26.79
C GLY A 371 -10.22 -7.81 -25.60
N THR A 372 -10.11 -9.13 -25.60
CA THR A 372 -10.67 -10.01 -24.56
C THR A 372 -9.54 -10.39 -23.61
N SER A 373 -9.71 -10.13 -22.31
CA SER A 373 -8.83 -10.64 -21.26
C SER A 373 -8.85 -12.17 -21.27
N VAL A 374 -7.68 -12.80 -21.12
CA VAL A 374 -7.52 -14.22 -20.82
C VAL A 374 -6.81 -14.29 -19.49
#